data_AF-A0A2V7WXR8-F1
#
_entry.id   AF-A0A2V7WXR8-F1
#
_cell.length_a   1.000
_cell.length_b   1.000
_cell.length_c   1.000
_cell.angle_alpha   90.00
_cell.angle_beta   90.00
_cell.angle_gamma   90.00
#
_symmetry.space_group_name_H-M   'P 1'
#
loop_
_entity.id
_entity.type
_entity.pdbx_description
1 polymer ?
#
loop_
_entity_poly.entity_id
_entity_poly.type
_entity_poly.pdbx_seq_one_letter_code
_entity_poly.pdbx_strand_id
1 'polypeptide(L)'
;MREITAVVHTQDDGLRIGRCLETLYPCDEILIVDHGSKDGTVRVAQEYGARIMRAPTGSAEQAPRLASSSWVLCLDARESLSEGLAASLYEWKTELSSQQRVFSMFVREETREGWIENPTPQTRLVPALWDHWHGTLPANDASACALEGDLLRFVLP
;
A
#
# COMPACT_ATOMS: atom_id res chain seq x y z
N MET A 1 7.84 -13.00 -13.59
CA MET A 1 7.96 -12.29 -12.30
C MET A 1 6.55 -12.07 -11.78
N ARG A 2 6.29 -12.17 -10.47
CA ARG A 2 4.96 -11.80 -9.94
C ARG A 2 4.77 -10.30 -10.12
N GLU A 3 3.61 -9.89 -10.60
CA GLU A 3 3.28 -8.47 -10.76
C GLU A 3 2.50 -7.96 -9.54
N ILE A 4 2.74 -6.71 -9.14
CA ILE A 4 2.11 -6.06 -8.00
C ILE A 4 1.46 -4.75 -8.46
N THR A 5 0.17 -4.59 -8.17
CA THR A 5 -0.48 -3.29 -8.18
C THR A 5 -0.44 -2.71 -6.77
N ALA A 6 0.17 -1.54 -6.59
CA ALA A 6 -0.03 -0.75 -5.37
C ALA A 6 -1.40 -0.07 -5.41
N VAL A 7 -2.21 -0.27 -4.38
CA VAL A 7 -3.50 0.40 -4.20
C VAL A 7 -3.36 1.34 -3.02
N VAL A 8 -3.34 2.65 -3.30
CA VAL A 8 -3.15 3.70 -2.30
C VAL A 8 -4.47 4.42 -2.08
N HIS A 9 -4.99 4.34 -0.86
CA HIS A 9 -6.17 5.08 -0.46
C HIS A 9 -5.77 6.46 0.08
N THR A 10 -6.49 7.50 -0.36
CA THR A 10 -6.13 8.89 -0.02
C THR A 10 -7.33 9.83 0.03
N GLN A 11 -7.22 10.86 0.85
CA GLN A 11 -8.10 12.02 0.84
C GLN A 11 -7.36 13.24 1.39
N ASP A 12 -7.15 14.25 0.55
CA ASP A 12 -6.47 15.50 0.92
C ASP A 12 -5.02 15.30 1.46
N ASP A 13 -4.27 14.38 0.84
CA ASP A 13 -2.86 14.09 1.16
C ASP A 13 -1.85 14.69 0.17
N GLY A 14 -2.17 15.80 -0.51
CA GLY A 14 -1.33 16.35 -1.59
C GLY A 14 0.09 16.72 -1.15
N LEU A 15 0.31 16.96 0.15
CA LEU A 15 1.64 17.23 0.70
C LEU A 15 2.44 15.97 1.07
N ARG A 16 1.78 14.82 1.21
CA ARG A 16 2.40 13.57 1.71
C ARG A 16 2.52 12.50 0.64
N ILE A 17 1.55 12.43 -0.27
CA ILE A 17 1.41 11.33 -1.22
C ILE A 17 2.62 11.17 -2.13
N GLY A 18 3.35 12.24 -2.46
CA GLY A 18 4.59 12.15 -3.24
C GLY A 18 5.62 11.21 -2.62
N ARG A 19 5.83 11.29 -1.29
CA ARG A 19 6.77 10.42 -0.57
C ARG A 19 6.36 8.94 -0.62
N CYS A 20 5.06 8.67 -0.49
CA CYS A 20 4.51 7.33 -0.67
C CYS A 20 4.89 6.80 -2.08
N LEU A 21 4.53 7.57 -3.11
CA LEU A 21 4.68 7.18 -4.51
C LEU A 21 6.13 6.96 -4.94
N GLU A 22 7.08 7.76 -4.43
CA GLU A 22 8.51 7.60 -4.69
C GLU A 22 9.05 6.22 -4.29
N THR A 23 8.47 5.61 -3.26
CA THR A 23 8.92 4.31 -2.75
C THR A 23 8.28 3.11 -3.43
N LEU A 24 7.29 3.32 -4.31
CA LEU A 24 6.53 2.23 -4.96
C LEU A 24 7.20 1.64 -6.21
N TYR A 25 8.49 1.93 -6.43
CA TYR A 25 9.27 1.38 -7.54
C TYR A 25 9.29 -0.18 -7.63
N PRO A 26 9.06 -0.97 -6.55
CA PRO A 26 8.86 -2.42 -6.68
C PRO A 26 7.54 -2.81 -7.36
N CYS A 27 6.56 -1.92 -7.45
CA CYS A 27 5.23 -2.18 -8.00
C CYS A 27 5.19 -1.91 -9.50
N ASP A 28 4.39 -2.70 -10.22
CA ASP A 28 4.25 -2.63 -11.68
C ASP A 28 3.11 -1.67 -12.10
N GLU A 29 2.14 -1.45 -11.21
CA GLU A 29 1.06 -0.48 -11.36
C GLU A 29 0.85 0.28 -10.05
N ILE A 30 0.48 1.56 -10.15
CA ILE A 30 -0.02 2.35 -9.03
C ILE A 30 -1.46 2.77 -9.32
N LEU A 31 -2.39 2.34 -8.46
CA LEU A 31 -3.80 2.70 -8.46
C LEU A 31 -4.10 3.58 -7.24
N ILE A 32 -4.46 4.83 -7.47
CA ILE A 32 -4.96 5.73 -6.43
C ILE A 32 -6.47 5.59 -6.30
N VAL A 33 -6.92 5.42 -5.05
CA VAL A 33 -8.32 5.47 -4.67
C VAL A 33 -8.56 6.76 -3.91
N ASP A 34 -9.02 7.77 -4.65
CA ASP A 34 -9.30 9.11 -4.13
C ASP A 34 -10.71 9.18 -3.53
N HIS A 35 -10.81 9.46 -2.23
CA HIS A 35 -12.10 9.56 -1.50
C HIS A 35 -12.71 10.96 -1.54
N GLY A 36 -12.30 11.79 -2.51
CA GLY A 36 -12.86 13.12 -2.74
C GLY A 36 -11.94 14.26 -2.31
N SER A 37 -10.65 14.15 -2.63
CA SER A 37 -9.68 15.20 -2.37
C SER A 37 -10.07 16.51 -3.07
N LYS A 38 -9.83 17.62 -2.37
CA LYS A 38 -10.06 19.00 -2.82
C LYS A 38 -8.76 19.79 -2.95
N ASP A 39 -7.66 19.22 -2.53
CA ASP A 39 -6.32 19.78 -2.62
C ASP A 39 -5.57 19.27 -3.87
N GLY A 40 -4.23 19.32 -3.82
CA GLY A 40 -3.37 18.86 -4.91
C GLY A 40 -3.19 17.34 -5.05
N THR A 41 -3.80 16.49 -4.22
CA THR A 41 -3.54 15.03 -4.18
C THR A 41 -3.57 14.37 -5.56
N VAL A 42 -4.66 14.57 -6.31
CA VAL A 42 -4.84 13.92 -7.62
C VAL A 42 -3.79 14.38 -8.63
N ARG A 43 -3.45 15.68 -8.61
CA ARG A 43 -2.42 16.24 -9.51
C ARG A 43 -1.08 15.58 -9.23
N VAL A 44 -0.65 15.54 -7.96
CA VAL A 44 0.62 14.91 -7.57
C VAL A 44 0.63 13.44 -8.00
N ALA A 45 -0.42 12.68 -7.71
CA ALA A 45 -0.50 11.28 -8.12
C ALA A 45 -0.35 11.05 -9.64
N GLN A 46 -0.97 11.90 -10.45
CA GLN A 46 -0.86 11.82 -11.92
C GLN A 46 0.56 12.10 -12.42
N GLU A 47 1.32 12.97 -11.75
CA GLU A 47 2.72 13.25 -12.09
C GLU A 47 3.64 12.02 -11.93
N TYR A 48 3.28 11.09 -11.02
CA TYR A 48 3.96 9.80 -10.86
C TYR A 48 3.40 8.70 -11.80
N GLY A 49 2.52 9.04 -12.74
CA GLY A 49 1.93 8.08 -13.68
C GLY A 49 0.88 7.16 -13.07
N ALA A 50 0.37 7.48 -11.87
CA ALA A 50 -0.62 6.65 -11.21
C ALA A 50 -1.99 6.73 -11.91
N ARG A 51 -2.68 5.59 -11.97
CA ARG A 51 -4.07 5.53 -12.41
C ARG A 51 -4.97 6.02 -11.28
N ILE A 52 -5.86 6.96 -11.58
CA ILE A 52 -6.75 7.54 -10.57
C ILE A 52 -8.14 6.92 -10.69
N MET A 53 -8.64 6.42 -9.57
CA MET A 53 -10.04 6.09 -9.39
C MET A 53 -10.63 6.95 -8.28
N ARG A 54 -11.73 7.63 -8.57
CA ARG A 54 -12.55 8.25 -7.53
C ARG A 54 -13.40 7.18 -6.86
N ALA A 55 -13.31 7.09 -5.54
CA ALA A 55 -14.05 6.11 -4.77
C ALA A 55 -15.56 6.30 -5.01
N PRO A 56 -16.30 5.25 -5.42
CA PRO A 56 -17.75 5.29 -5.40
C PRO A 56 -18.22 5.50 -3.96
N THR A 57 -19.24 6.32 -3.74
CA THR A 57 -19.86 6.48 -2.42
C THR A 57 -20.23 5.10 -1.86
N GLY A 58 -19.50 4.63 -0.85
CA GLY A 58 -19.73 3.36 -0.16
C GLY A 58 -19.00 2.12 -0.70
N SER A 59 -17.96 2.23 -1.54
CA SER A 59 -17.32 1.03 -2.14
C SER A 59 -15.78 1.02 -2.17
N ALA A 60 -15.14 1.52 -1.11
CA ALA A 60 -13.68 1.46 -0.99
C ALA A 60 -13.12 0.02 -1.05
N GLU A 61 -13.87 -0.96 -0.55
CA GLU A 61 -13.52 -2.38 -0.50
C GLU A 61 -13.44 -3.05 -1.88
N GLN A 62 -14.03 -2.45 -2.93
CA GLN A 62 -14.00 -3.00 -4.29
C GLN A 62 -12.81 -2.48 -5.11
N ALA A 63 -12.14 -1.42 -4.66
CA ALA A 63 -11.01 -0.83 -5.37
C ALA A 63 -9.88 -1.83 -5.72
N PRO A 64 -9.51 -2.75 -4.83
CA PRO A 64 -8.46 -3.74 -5.10
C PRO A 64 -8.82 -4.71 -6.23
N ARG A 65 -10.11 -4.94 -6.51
CA ARG A 65 -10.57 -5.78 -7.63
C ARG A 65 -10.33 -5.14 -9.00
N LEU A 66 -9.96 -3.86 -9.02
CA LEU A 66 -9.64 -3.12 -10.24
C LEU A 66 -8.14 -3.11 -10.53
N ALA A 67 -7.31 -3.68 -9.65
CA ALA A 67 -5.91 -3.93 -9.92
C ALA A 67 -5.74 -4.78 -11.19
N SER A 68 -4.76 -4.45 -12.02
CA SER A 68 -4.46 -5.26 -13.21
C SER A 68 -3.61 -6.48 -12.89
N SER A 69 -2.86 -6.43 -11.78
CA SER A 69 -1.97 -7.51 -11.34
C SER A 69 -2.68 -8.54 -10.46
N SER A 70 -2.10 -9.74 -10.39
CA SER A 70 -2.60 -10.83 -9.53
C SER A 70 -2.41 -10.57 -8.03
N TRP A 71 -1.54 -9.63 -7.66
CA TRP A 71 -1.24 -9.25 -6.30
C TRP A 71 -1.44 -7.76 -6.08
N VAL A 72 -1.91 -7.43 -4.89
CA VAL A 72 -2.23 -6.07 -4.48
C VAL A 72 -1.51 -5.73 -3.20
N LEU A 73 -0.72 -4.65 -3.25
CA LEU A 73 -0.13 -4.02 -2.09
C LEU A 73 -1.02 -2.84 -1.66
N CYS A 74 -1.70 -2.96 -0.53
CA CYS A 74 -2.62 -1.94 -0.04
C CYS A 74 -1.91 -0.98 0.91
N LEU A 75 -2.03 0.34 0.69
CA LEU A 75 -1.33 1.37 1.46
C LEU A 75 -2.25 2.55 1.77
N ASP A 76 -1.92 3.31 2.81
CA ASP A 76 -2.38 4.68 2.98
C ASP A 76 -1.38 5.68 2.36
N ALA A 77 -1.84 6.88 1.95
CA ALA A 77 -0.99 7.88 1.30
C ALA A 77 0.12 8.49 2.17
N ARG A 78 0.17 8.13 3.46
CA ARG A 78 1.20 8.56 4.42
C ARG A 78 2.20 7.44 4.70
N GLU A 79 1.98 6.25 4.17
CA GLU A 79 2.89 5.11 4.28
C GLU A 79 3.88 5.12 3.10
N SER A 80 5.15 4.86 3.38
CA SER A 80 6.19 4.66 2.38
C SER A 80 6.97 3.39 2.69
N LEU A 81 7.49 2.73 1.67
CA LEU A 81 8.29 1.52 1.86
C LEU A 81 9.67 1.91 2.41
N SER A 82 10.14 1.22 3.44
CA SER A 82 11.57 1.27 3.78
C SER A 82 12.40 0.59 2.69
N GLU A 83 13.68 0.92 2.58
CA GLU A 83 14.58 0.27 1.61
C GLU A 83 14.60 -1.26 1.79
N GLY A 84 14.58 -1.73 3.06
CA GLY A 84 14.50 -3.15 3.37
C GLY A 84 13.20 -3.79 2.88
N LEU A 85 12.06 -3.10 3.04
CA LEU A 85 10.78 -3.62 2.54
C LEU A 85 10.74 -3.66 1.02
N ALA A 86 11.27 -2.63 0.35
CA ALA A 86 11.37 -2.60 -1.09
C ALA A 86 12.26 -3.74 -1.62
N ALA A 87 13.38 -4.03 -0.96
CA ALA A 87 14.24 -5.16 -1.28
C ALA A 87 13.50 -6.51 -1.11
N SER A 88 12.81 -6.70 0.02
CA SER A 88 12.00 -7.91 0.28
C SER A 88 10.93 -8.13 -0.79
N LEU A 89 10.28 -7.06 -1.27
CA LEU A 89 9.29 -7.16 -2.35
C LEU A 89 9.93 -7.57 -3.67
N TYR A 90 11.10 -7.04 -4.03
CA TYR A 90 11.81 -7.46 -5.23
C TYR A 90 12.22 -8.93 -5.19
N GLU A 91 12.78 -9.38 -4.06
CA GLU A 91 13.15 -10.78 -3.87
C GLU A 91 11.91 -11.67 -4.02
N TRP A 92 10.83 -11.34 -3.30
CA TRP A 92 9.57 -12.06 -3.37
C TRP A 92 8.98 -12.13 -4.79
N LYS A 93 9.12 -11.07 -5.60
CA LYS A 93 8.66 -11.04 -7.00
C LYS A 93 9.42 -12.07 -7.87
N THR A 94 10.67 -12.37 -7.52
CA THR A 94 11.54 -13.28 -8.27
C THR A 94 11.46 -14.74 -7.83
N GLU A 95 10.96 -15.00 -6.61
CA GLU A 95 10.84 -16.36 -6.11
C GLU A 95 9.87 -17.23 -6.93
N LEU A 96 10.33 -18.43 -7.28
CA LEU A 96 9.57 -19.38 -8.10
C LEU A 96 8.53 -20.18 -7.28
N SER A 97 8.72 -20.31 -5.97
CA SER A 97 7.88 -21.15 -5.11
C SER A 97 7.66 -20.51 -3.75
N SER A 98 6.52 -19.85 -3.58
CA SER A 98 6.00 -19.52 -2.25
C SER A 98 4.63 -20.16 -2.12
N GLN A 99 4.44 -20.99 -1.09
CA GLN A 99 3.10 -21.50 -0.73
C GLN A 99 2.27 -20.42 -0.03
N GLN A 100 2.92 -19.34 0.40
CA GLN A 100 2.31 -18.27 1.16
C GLN A 100 1.44 -17.41 0.24
N ARG A 101 0.19 -17.22 0.63
CA ARG A 101 -0.81 -16.49 -0.17
C ARG A 101 -1.04 -15.06 0.28
N VAL A 102 -0.55 -14.70 1.46
CA VAL A 102 -0.81 -13.43 2.12
C VAL A 102 0.42 -13.03 2.92
N PHE A 103 0.77 -11.74 2.87
CA PHE A 103 1.92 -11.21 3.61
C PHE A 103 1.54 -9.96 4.41
N SER A 104 2.20 -9.84 5.55
CA SER A 104 2.07 -8.73 6.48
C SER A 104 3.34 -7.90 6.54
N MET A 105 3.23 -6.68 7.04
CA MET A 105 4.33 -5.72 7.13
C MET A 105 4.26 -5.04 8.49
N PHE A 106 5.40 -4.85 9.13
CA PHE A 106 5.47 -3.97 10.30
C PHE A 106 5.26 -2.52 9.86
N VAL A 107 4.64 -1.74 10.73
CA VAL A 107 4.43 -0.31 10.52
C VAL A 107 5.19 0.43 11.59
N ARG A 108 6.12 1.30 11.18
CA ARG A 108 6.75 2.29 12.05
C ARG A 108 6.05 3.61 11.84
N GLU A 109 5.55 4.21 12.91
CA GLU A 109 4.81 5.46 12.87
C GLU A 109 5.65 6.60 13.43
N GLU A 110 5.73 7.69 12.68
CA GLU A 110 6.39 8.92 13.09
C GLU A 110 5.54 9.64 14.14
N THR A 111 6.13 9.97 15.28
CA THR A 111 5.56 10.87 16.28
C THR A 111 6.47 12.07 16.48
N ARG A 112 6.04 13.02 17.33
CA ARG A 112 6.85 14.20 17.66
C ARG A 112 8.11 13.83 18.45
N GLU A 113 8.10 12.70 19.13
CA GLU A 113 9.15 12.19 20.01
C GLU A 113 10.09 11.20 19.30
N GLY A 114 9.79 10.82 18.06
CA GLY A 114 10.56 9.88 17.28
C GLY A 114 9.69 8.83 16.60
N TRP A 115 10.26 7.66 16.31
CA TRP A 115 9.54 6.56 15.67
C TRP A 115 9.04 5.56 16.70
N ILE A 116 7.79 5.12 16.54
CA ILE A 116 7.21 4.03 17.32
C ILE A 116 6.91 2.86 16.38
N GLU A 117 7.38 1.68 16.73
CA GLU A 117 7.06 0.45 16.02
C GLU A 117 5.72 -0.11 16.51
N ASN A 118 4.82 -0.42 15.58
CA ASN A 118 3.62 -1.17 15.90
C ASN A 118 4.01 -2.63 16.17
N PRO A 119 3.72 -3.20 17.36
CA PRO A 119 4.17 -4.53 17.73
C PRO A 119 3.50 -5.65 16.91
N THR A 120 2.47 -5.34 16.13
CA THR A 120 1.75 -6.32 15.31
C THR A 120 1.84 -5.95 13.84
N PRO A 121 2.36 -6.84 12.97
CA PRO A 121 2.40 -6.58 11.55
C PRO A 121 0.99 -6.59 10.96
N GLN A 122 0.77 -5.77 9.95
CA GLN A 122 -0.54 -5.59 9.31
C GLN A 122 -0.56 -6.29 7.96
N THR A 123 -1.67 -6.96 7.62
CA THR A 123 -1.82 -7.59 6.30
C THR A 123 -1.89 -6.51 5.22
N ARG A 124 -1.01 -6.60 4.22
CA ARG A 124 -0.76 -5.52 3.26
C ARG A 124 -0.59 -6.01 1.83
N LEU A 125 0.01 -7.19 1.62
CA LEU A 125 0.16 -7.80 0.30
C LEU A 125 -0.73 -9.03 0.19
N VAL A 126 -1.77 -8.93 -0.64
CA VAL A 126 -2.84 -9.93 -0.79
C VAL A 126 -3.06 -10.29 -2.26
N PRO A 127 -3.70 -11.42 -2.57
CA PRO A 127 -4.13 -11.72 -3.93
C PRO A 127 -5.22 -10.73 -4.37
N ALA A 128 -5.33 -10.43 -5.66
CA ALA A 128 -6.35 -9.51 -6.19
C ALA A 128 -7.81 -9.96 -5.94
N LEU A 129 -8.01 -11.26 -5.66
CA LEU A 129 -9.31 -11.82 -5.32
C LEU A 129 -9.67 -11.74 -3.82
N TRP A 130 -8.84 -11.09 -3.01
CA TRP A 130 -9.06 -10.94 -1.57
C TRP A 130 -10.43 -10.29 -1.25
N ASP A 131 -11.12 -10.85 -0.26
CA ASP A 131 -12.48 -10.45 0.12
C ASP A 131 -12.63 -10.15 1.63
N HIS A 132 -11.56 -10.30 2.41
CA HIS A 132 -11.55 -10.00 3.84
C HIS A 132 -10.97 -8.61 4.15
N TRP A 133 -11.81 -7.58 4.13
CA TRP A 133 -11.41 -6.18 4.32
C TRP A 133 -11.74 -5.65 5.73
N HIS A 134 -10.94 -4.71 6.23
CA HIS A 134 -11.21 -3.90 7.42
C HIS A 134 -11.10 -2.42 7.04
N GLY A 135 -12.22 -1.83 6.62
CA GLY A 135 -12.23 -0.49 6.02
C GLY A 135 -11.56 -0.50 4.65
N THR A 136 -10.55 0.35 4.45
CA THR A 136 -9.83 0.48 3.18
C THR A 136 -8.62 -0.46 3.04
N LEU A 137 -8.30 -1.22 4.09
CA LEU A 137 -7.12 -2.09 4.14
C LEU A 137 -7.55 -3.54 4.37
N PRO A 138 -6.74 -4.54 4.00
CA PRO A 138 -7.02 -5.93 4.33
C PRO A 138 -7.19 -6.10 5.83
N ALA A 139 -8.16 -6.92 6.24
CA ALA A 139 -8.22 -7.39 7.62
C ALA A 139 -6.96 -8.25 7.92
N ASN A 140 -6.49 -8.21 9.16
CA ASN A 140 -5.32 -9.00 9.55
C ASN A 140 -5.62 -10.51 9.42
N ASP A 141 -4.79 -11.21 8.66
CA ASP A 141 -4.85 -12.66 8.50
C ASP A 141 -3.75 -13.34 9.34
N ALA A 142 -4.15 -14.30 10.18
CA ALA A 142 -3.23 -14.99 11.08
C ALA A 142 -2.21 -15.89 10.37
N SER A 143 -2.46 -16.25 9.11
CA SER A 143 -1.53 -16.99 8.27
C SER A 143 -0.53 -16.08 7.57
N ALA A 144 -0.69 -14.75 7.61
CA ALA A 144 0.18 -13.82 6.89
C ALA A 144 1.61 -13.85 7.43
N CYS A 145 2.57 -14.12 6.53
CA CYS A 145 3.99 -14.05 6.87
C CYS A 145 4.47 -12.60 6.79
N ALA A 146 5.21 -12.13 7.79
CA ALA A 146 5.79 -10.80 7.78
C ALA A 146 6.97 -10.73 6.81
N LEU A 147 6.94 -9.78 5.88
CA LEU A 147 8.12 -9.44 5.06
C LEU A 147 9.11 -8.60 5.88
N GLU A 148 10.40 -8.77 5.61
CA GLU A 148 11.43 -7.94 6.25
C GLU A 148 11.33 -6.48 5.79
N GLY A 149 11.62 -5.55 6.70
CA GLY A 149 11.43 -4.12 6.50
C GLY A 149 10.08 -3.61 7.02
N ASP A 150 9.79 -2.35 6.76
CA ASP A 150 8.67 -1.64 7.36
C ASP A 150 7.95 -0.73 6.37
N LEU A 151 6.67 -0.53 6.64
CA LEU A 151 5.97 0.66 6.21
C LEU A 151 6.28 1.80 7.17
N LEU A 152 6.79 2.89 6.62
CA LEU A 152 7.06 4.14 7.33
C LEU A 152 5.83 5.03 7.21
N ARG A 153 5.05 5.15 8.28
CA ARG A 153 3.88 6.03 8.33
C ARG A 153 4.29 7.39 8.88
N PHE A 154 4.21 8.41 8.04
CA PHE A 154 4.52 9.78 8.41
C PHE A 154 3.28 10.52 8.92
N VAL A 155 3.44 11.28 10.00
CA VAL A 155 2.36 12.12 10.53
C VAL A 155 2.51 13.55 10.05
N LEU A 156 3.76 14.00 9.89
CA LEU A 156 4.09 15.33 9.42
C LEU A 156 4.14 15.36 7.87
N PRO A 157 3.70 16.47 7.23
CA PRO A 157 3.92 16.71 5.81
C PRO A 157 5.40 16.66 5.44
#